data_AF-A0A5J5B2L5-F1
#
_entry.id   AF-A0A5J5B2L5-F1
#
_cell.length_a   1.000
_cell.length_b   1.000
_cell.length_c   1.000
_cell.angle_alpha   90.00
_cell.angle_beta   90.00
_cell.angle_gamma   90.00
#
_symmetry.space_group_name_H-M   'P 1'
#
loop_
_entity.id
_entity.type
_entity.pdbx_description
1 polymer ?
#
loop_
_entity_poly.entity_id
_entity_poly.type
_entity_poly.pdbx_seq_one_letter_code
_entity_poly.pdbx_strand_id
1 'polypeptide(L)'
;MREALRKESLLIIETQLHHFDNDAQFHVQHLIRKLGSEPFVGQRVILSVSQRISVLAESFLFMDPFDDAFPSMHSCMYMTIELVEFLVSDYLLTWSSSEGFDTKLFEEWLTSVLHARKALELLESRNGLYVLYMDRVIGEVVRQVGQVSSLQKLNLDILNNLFR
;
A
#
# COMPACT_ATOMS: atom_id res chain seq x y z
N MET A 1 -32.64 -28.01 17.79
CA MET A 1 -32.33 -28.56 16.44
C MET A 1 -32.47 -27.52 15.32
N ARG A 2 -33.61 -26.83 15.15
CA ARG A 2 -33.77 -25.77 14.11
C ARG A 2 -32.81 -24.59 14.26
N GLU A 3 -32.42 -24.24 15.48
CA GLU A 3 -31.53 -23.11 15.75
C GLU A 3 -30.06 -23.42 15.47
N ALA A 4 -29.64 -24.67 15.65
CA ALA A 4 -28.32 -25.16 15.27
C ALA A 4 -28.15 -25.19 13.73
N LEU A 5 -29.18 -25.69 13.02
CA LEU A 5 -29.20 -25.68 11.55
C LEU A 5 -29.21 -24.25 10.97
N ARG A 6 -29.84 -23.28 11.66
CA ARG A 6 -29.83 -21.87 11.26
C ARG A 6 -28.44 -21.23 11.44
N LYS A 7 -27.75 -21.52 12.54
CA LYS A 7 -26.37 -21.04 12.78
C LYS A 7 -25.37 -21.62 11.78
N GLU A 8 -25.48 -22.90 11.47
CA GLU A 8 -24.62 -23.59 10.50
C GLU A 8 -24.84 -23.05 9.07
N SER A 9 -26.10 -22.75 8.72
CA SER A 9 -26.43 -22.09 7.44
C SER A 9 -25.88 -20.66 7.34
N LEU A 10 -25.92 -19.89 8.44
CA LEU A 10 -25.30 -18.55 8.49
C LEU A 10 -23.78 -18.63 8.34
N LEU A 11 -23.14 -19.59 9.02
CA LEU A 11 -21.68 -19.79 8.97
C LEU A 11 -21.20 -20.12 7.55
N ILE A 12 -21.97 -20.94 6.80
CA ILE A 12 -21.66 -21.29 5.41
C ILE A 12 -21.80 -20.07 4.50
N ILE A 13 -22.83 -19.24 4.71
CA ILE A 13 -23.04 -18.00 3.93
C ILE A 13 -21.92 -16.99 4.22
N GLU A 14 -21.55 -16.79 5.49
CA GLU A 14 -20.44 -15.92 5.89
C GLU A 14 -19.11 -16.38 5.27
N THR A 15 -18.85 -17.70 5.28
CA THR A 15 -17.63 -18.28 4.69
C THR A 15 -17.59 -18.10 3.17
N GLN A 16 -18.71 -18.29 2.47
CA GLN A 16 -18.77 -18.09 1.02
C GLN A 16 -18.68 -16.61 0.61
N LEU A 17 -19.27 -15.71 1.41
CA LEU A 17 -19.13 -14.26 1.20
C LEU A 17 -17.68 -13.81 1.40
N HIS A 18 -16.99 -14.31 2.43
CA HIS A 18 -15.57 -14.05 2.63
C HIS A 18 -14.70 -14.57 1.49
N HIS A 19 -15.01 -15.74 0.93
CA HIS A 19 -14.28 -16.28 -0.22
C HIS A 19 -14.46 -15.42 -1.47
N PHE A 20 -15.70 -14.98 -1.74
CA PHE A 20 -16.01 -14.13 -2.90
C PHE A 20 -15.40 -12.72 -2.78
N ASP A 21 -15.38 -12.14 -1.57
CA ASP A 21 -14.74 -10.85 -1.31
C ASP A 21 -13.21 -10.93 -1.53
N ASN A 22 -12.58 -12.03 -1.11
CA ASN A 22 -11.15 -12.27 -1.36
C ASN A 22 -10.83 -12.39 -2.86
N ASP A 23 -11.67 -13.10 -3.63
CA ASP A 23 -11.53 -13.24 -5.08
C ASP A 23 -11.70 -11.89 -5.80
N ALA A 24 -12.67 -11.07 -5.37
CA ALA A 24 -12.88 -9.73 -5.92
C ALA A 24 -11.68 -8.81 -5.65
N GLN A 25 -11.15 -8.82 -4.42
CA GLN A 25 -9.99 -8.01 -4.04
C GLN A 25 -8.74 -8.40 -4.84
N PHE A 26 -8.51 -9.70 -5.02
CA PHE A 26 -7.43 -10.20 -5.88
C PHE A 26 -7.56 -9.70 -7.32
N HIS A 27 -8.76 -9.78 -7.90
CA HIS A 27 -9.00 -9.31 -9.28
C HIS A 27 -8.82 -7.80 -9.41
N VAL A 28 -9.27 -7.01 -8.43
CA VAL A 28 -9.08 -5.56 -8.40
C VAL A 28 -7.60 -5.21 -8.31
N GLN A 29 -6.86 -5.83 -7.39
CA GLN A 29 -5.42 -5.58 -7.25
C GLN A 29 -4.66 -5.98 -8.52
N HIS A 30 -5.00 -7.11 -9.14
CA HIS A 30 -4.43 -7.53 -10.41
C HIS A 30 -4.71 -6.53 -11.54
N LEU A 31 -5.95 -6.04 -11.64
CA LEU A 31 -6.32 -5.04 -12.65
C LEU A 31 -5.54 -3.74 -12.43
N ILE A 32 -5.43 -3.28 -11.18
CA ILE A 32 -4.64 -2.07 -10.87
C ILE A 32 -3.16 -2.29 -11.20
N ARG A 33 -2.57 -3.45 -10.90
CA ARG A 33 -1.19 -3.78 -11.28
C ARG A 33 -0.99 -3.76 -12.79
N LYS A 34 -1.97 -4.28 -13.55
CA LYS A 34 -1.93 -4.27 -15.01
C LYS A 34 -2.05 -2.85 -15.57
N LEU A 35 -2.96 -2.04 -15.03
CA LEU A 35 -3.11 -0.63 -15.43
C LEU A 35 -1.88 0.19 -15.03
N GLY A 36 -1.30 -0.13 -13.88
CA GLY A 36 -0.11 0.52 -13.34
C GLY A 36 1.14 0.29 -14.17
N SER A 37 1.19 -0.68 -15.09
CA SER A 37 2.34 -0.83 -15.98
C SER A 37 2.63 0.43 -16.79
N GLU A 38 1.59 1.22 -17.09
CA GLU A 38 1.71 2.53 -17.73
C GLU A 38 2.20 3.59 -16.72
N PRO A 39 3.35 4.28 -16.97
CA PRO A 39 3.96 5.20 -16.02
C PRO A 39 3.01 6.26 -15.45
N PHE A 40 2.23 6.90 -16.31
CA PHE A 40 1.29 7.94 -15.92
C PHE A 40 0.24 7.43 -14.91
N VAL A 41 -0.26 6.20 -15.11
CA VAL A 41 -1.26 5.58 -14.24
C VAL A 41 -0.58 5.09 -12.97
N GLY A 42 0.52 4.35 -13.11
CA GLY A 42 1.29 3.77 -12.00
C GLY A 42 1.73 4.80 -10.98
N GLN A 43 2.32 5.92 -11.41
CA GLN A 43 2.76 7.00 -10.52
C GLN A 43 1.60 7.64 -9.74
N ARG A 44 0.43 7.79 -10.37
CA ARG A 44 -0.76 8.34 -9.69
C ARG A 44 -1.36 7.34 -8.70
N VAL A 45 -1.34 6.06 -9.02
CA VAL A 45 -1.81 5.00 -8.12
C VAL A 45 -0.92 4.96 -6.87
N ILE A 46 0.41 4.88 -7.01
CA ILE A 46 1.29 4.82 -5.83
C ILE A 46 1.17 6.07 -4.95
N LEU A 47 1.00 7.26 -5.54
CA LEU A 47 0.75 8.49 -4.81
C LEU A 47 -0.55 8.42 -4.01
N SER A 48 -1.66 8.11 -4.69
CA SER A 48 -2.98 8.07 -4.06
C SER A 48 -3.05 7.00 -2.96
N VAL A 49 -2.45 5.83 -3.20
CA VAL A 49 -2.42 4.74 -2.22
C VAL A 49 -1.56 5.10 -1.01
N SER A 50 -0.38 5.72 -1.20
CA SER A 50 0.45 6.18 -0.08
C SER A 50 -0.25 7.25 0.77
N GLN A 51 -0.97 8.19 0.16
CA GLN A 51 -1.79 9.16 0.88
C GLN A 51 -2.93 8.46 1.65
N ARG A 52 -3.55 7.45 1.05
CA ARG A 52 -4.61 6.66 1.71
C ARG A 52 -4.08 5.89 2.92
N ILE A 53 -2.86 5.35 2.85
CA ILE A 53 -2.19 4.68 3.98
C ILE A 53 -2.04 5.65 5.16
N SER A 54 -1.60 6.89 4.94
CA SER A 54 -1.52 7.90 5.99
C SER A 54 -2.88 8.13 6.65
N VAL A 55 -3.94 8.32 5.86
CA VAL A 55 -5.30 8.52 6.38
C VAL A 55 -5.80 7.30 7.16
N LEU A 56 -5.53 6.08 6.66
CA LEU A 56 -5.88 4.86 7.38
C LEU A 56 -5.12 4.76 8.70
N ALA A 57 -3.83 5.11 8.72
CA ALA A 57 -3.01 5.05 9.92
C ALA A 57 -3.54 5.96 11.03
N GLU A 58 -3.94 7.18 10.68
CA GLU A 58 -4.60 8.12 11.59
C GLU A 58 -5.93 7.55 12.13
N SER A 59 -6.74 6.94 11.25
CA SER A 59 -7.99 6.29 11.66
C SER A 59 -7.72 5.15 12.67
N PHE A 60 -6.69 4.33 12.44
CA PHE A 60 -6.30 3.24 13.32
C PHE A 60 -5.83 3.68 14.71
N LEU A 61 -5.28 4.88 14.83
CA LEU A 61 -4.78 5.40 16.10
C LEU A 61 -5.91 5.56 17.12
N PHE A 62 -7.11 5.91 16.65
CA PHE A 62 -8.29 6.18 17.48
C PHE A 62 -9.35 5.08 17.41
N MET A 63 -9.22 4.12 16.49
CA MET A 63 -10.19 3.03 16.33
C MET A 63 -10.11 2.03 17.50
N ASP A 64 -11.28 1.54 17.91
CA ASP A 64 -11.42 0.42 18.84
C ASP A 64 -11.03 -0.89 18.13
N PRO A 65 -10.06 -1.67 18.63
CA PRO A 65 -9.70 -2.96 18.04
C PRO A 65 -10.82 -4.00 18.04
N PHE A 66 -11.90 -3.79 18.82
CA PHE A 66 -13.08 -4.66 18.85
C PHE A 66 -14.24 -4.14 17.99
N ASP A 67 -14.06 -3.04 17.25
CA ASP A 67 -15.03 -2.55 16.29
C ASP A 67 -15.20 -3.53 15.12
N ASP A 68 -16.44 -3.76 14.68
CA ASP A 68 -16.75 -4.69 13.58
C ASP A 68 -16.06 -4.29 12.25
N ALA A 69 -15.73 -3.01 12.06
CA ALA A 69 -15.01 -2.53 10.89
C ALA A 69 -13.49 -2.80 10.95
N PHE A 70 -12.92 -3.06 12.14
CA PHE A 70 -11.48 -3.19 12.34
C PHE A 70 -10.84 -4.24 11.42
N PRO A 71 -11.37 -5.47 11.28
CA PRO A 71 -10.76 -6.49 10.42
C PRO A 71 -10.70 -6.05 8.95
N SER A 72 -11.77 -5.43 8.44
CA SER A 72 -11.82 -4.96 7.05
C SER A 72 -10.83 -3.83 6.77
N MET A 73 -10.69 -2.88 7.71
CA MET A 73 -9.68 -1.82 7.63
C MET A 73 -8.26 -2.41 7.71
N HIS A 74 -8.06 -3.47 8.49
CA HIS A 74 -6.76 -4.11 8.66
C HIS A 74 -6.32 -4.78 7.35
N SER A 75 -7.22 -5.55 6.73
CA SER A 75 -7.01 -6.12 5.41
C SER A 75 -6.78 -5.04 4.36
N CYS A 76 -7.55 -3.94 4.37
CA CYS A 76 -7.36 -2.82 3.46
C CYS A 76 -5.97 -2.21 3.58
N MET A 77 -5.48 -1.96 4.81
CA MET A 77 -4.13 -1.46 5.05
C MET A 77 -3.07 -2.37 4.42
N TYR A 78 -3.13 -3.68 4.69
CA TYR A 78 -2.20 -4.66 4.13
C TYR A 78 -2.22 -4.64 2.59
N MET A 79 -3.41 -4.74 1.99
CA MET A 79 -3.59 -4.76 0.55
C MET A 79 -3.05 -3.49 -0.13
N THR A 80 -3.22 -2.32 0.52
CA THR A 80 -2.69 -1.06 0.00
C THR A 80 -1.17 -1.00 0.03
N ILE A 81 -0.52 -1.44 1.11
CA ILE A 81 0.94 -1.48 1.20
C ILE A 81 1.51 -2.47 0.17
N GLU A 82 0.92 -3.66 0.07
CA GLU A 82 1.34 -4.70 -0.87
C GLU A 82 1.19 -4.25 -2.33
N LEU A 83 0.11 -3.53 -2.66
CA LEU A 83 -0.07 -2.96 -4.00
C LEU A 83 1.06 -1.98 -4.36
N VAL A 84 1.47 -1.12 -3.42
CA VAL A 84 2.60 -0.19 -3.64
C VAL A 84 3.89 -0.99 -3.82
N GLU A 85 4.14 -2.00 -2.98
CA GLU A 85 5.30 -2.88 -3.10
C GLU A 85 5.40 -3.49 -4.51
N PHE A 86 4.31 -4.11 -4.98
CA PHE A 86 4.29 -4.72 -6.31
C PHE A 86 4.53 -3.72 -7.44
N LEU A 87 3.87 -2.56 -7.40
CA LEU A 87 4.02 -1.55 -8.45
C LEU A 87 5.45 -1.00 -8.51
N VAL A 88 6.08 -0.79 -7.35
CA VAL A 88 7.47 -0.34 -7.27
C VAL A 88 8.41 -1.44 -7.76
N SER A 89 8.29 -2.66 -7.24
CA SER A 89 9.18 -3.77 -7.61
C SER A 89 9.10 -4.12 -9.10
N ASP A 90 7.89 -4.13 -9.66
CA ASP A 90 7.67 -4.60 -11.03
C ASP A 90 7.96 -3.52 -12.08
N TYR A 91 7.70 -2.24 -11.77
CA TYR A 91 7.61 -1.22 -12.81
C TYR A 91 8.44 0.05 -12.60
N LEU A 92 8.91 0.38 -11.41
CA LEU A 92 9.58 1.67 -11.17
C LEU A 92 10.82 1.86 -12.08
N LEU A 93 11.67 0.83 -12.24
CA LEU A 93 12.78 0.88 -13.20
C LEU A 93 12.31 1.12 -14.63
N THR A 94 11.29 0.38 -15.08
CA THR A 94 10.73 0.50 -16.43
C THR A 94 10.15 1.89 -16.67
N TRP A 95 9.42 2.44 -15.69
CA TRP A 95 8.88 3.77 -15.78
C TRP A 95 9.98 4.83 -15.86
N SER A 96 11.04 4.71 -15.05
CA SER A 96 12.12 5.72 -14.99
C SER A 96 12.85 5.97 -16.32
N SER A 97 12.73 5.05 -17.27
CA SER A 97 13.28 5.15 -18.63
C SER A 97 12.25 5.57 -19.69
N SER A 98 11.00 5.75 -19.30
CA SER A 98 9.88 6.09 -20.18
C SER A 98 9.62 7.60 -20.23
N GLU A 99 9.19 8.10 -21.39
CA GLU A 99 8.81 9.51 -21.58
C GLU A 99 7.61 9.93 -20.71
N GLY A 100 6.78 8.98 -20.29
CA GLY A 100 5.62 9.22 -19.44
C GLY A 100 5.94 9.41 -17.96
N PHE A 101 7.21 9.32 -17.56
CA PHE A 101 7.62 9.45 -16.16
C PHE A 101 7.74 10.91 -15.72
N ASP A 102 6.89 11.29 -14.77
CA ASP A 102 6.94 12.61 -14.16
C ASP A 102 7.80 12.58 -12.89
N THR A 103 9.01 13.13 -12.98
CA THR A 103 9.94 13.22 -11.83
C THR A 103 9.36 14.00 -10.66
N LYS A 104 8.56 15.05 -10.90
CA LYS A 104 7.97 15.85 -9.81
C LYS A 104 6.88 15.07 -9.08
N LEU A 105 6.06 14.34 -9.82
CA LEU A 105 5.06 13.44 -9.24
C LEU A 105 5.72 12.33 -8.44
N PHE A 106 6.88 11.84 -8.90
CA PHE A 106 7.67 10.87 -8.15
C PHE A 106 8.23 11.45 -6.84
N GLU A 107 8.76 12.67 -6.85
CA GLU A 107 9.20 13.37 -5.63
C GLU A 107 8.05 13.60 -4.63
N GLU A 108 6.88 13.98 -5.13
CA GLU A 108 5.67 14.11 -4.32
C GLU A 108 5.30 12.78 -3.68
N TRP A 109 5.33 11.69 -4.45
CA TRP A 109 5.09 10.35 -3.93
C TRP A 109 6.14 9.93 -2.88
N LEU A 110 7.43 10.19 -3.10
CA LEU A 110 8.46 9.90 -2.10
C LEU A 110 8.21 10.64 -0.78
N THR A 111 7.75 11.88 -0.85
CA THR A 111 7.34 12.64 0.34
C THR A 111 6.13 11.98 1.02
N SER A 112 5.15 11.54 0.23
CA SER A 112 3.95 10.87 0.74
C SER A 112 4.24 9.50 1.36
N VAL A 113 5.12 8.68 0.77
CA VAL A 113 5.44 7.35 1.28
C VAL A 113 6.24 7.43 2.59
N LEU A 114 7.16 8.41 2.70
CA LEU A 114 7.87 8.71 3.94
C LEU A 114 6.92 9.23 5.02
N HIS A 115 5.95 10.06 4.66
CA HIS A 115 4.92 10.51 5.58
C HIS A 115 4.02 9.36 6.05
N ALA A 116 3.60 8.47 5.15
CA ALA A 116 2.83 7.27 5.48
C ALA A 116 3.60 6.34 6.44
N ARG A 117 4.89 6.12 6.22
CA ARG A 117 5.75 5.38 7.15
C ARG A 117 5.75 6.00 8.55
N LYS A 118 5.96 7.31 8.66
CA LYS A 118 5.93 8.03 9.96
C LYS A 118 4.56 7.93 10.65
N ALA A 119 3.47 7.97 9.90
CA ALA A 119 2.13 7.79 10.47
C ALA A 119 1.96 6.37 11.03
N LEU A 120 2.53 5.36 10.36
CA LEU A 120 2.50 3.97 10.82
C LEU A 120 3.40 3.69 12.03
N GLU A 121 4.49 4.45 12.21
CA GLU A 121 5.33 4.37 13.42
C GLU A 121 4.52 4.66 14.70
N LEU A 122 3.53 5.55 14.64
CA LEU A 122 2.63 5.82 15.77
C LEU A 122 1.78 4.59 16.15
N LEU A 123 1.63 3.63 15.25
CA LEU A 123 0.90 2.40 15.46
C LEU A 123 1.78 1.23 15.87
N GLU A 124 3.09 1.40 16.05
CA GLU A 124 4.03 0.31 16.33
C GLU A 124 3.64 -0.50 17.57
N SER A 125 3.15 0.18 18.62
CA SER A 125 2.64 -0.44 19.84
C SER A 125 1.37 -1.29 19.66
N ARG A 126 0.60 -1.05 18.59
CA ARG A 126 -0.60 -1.82 18.22
C ARG A 126 -0.26 -2.92 17.22
N ASN A 127 0.48 -2.58 16.17
CA ASN A 127 0.95 -3.51 15.15
C ASN A 127 2.18 -2.96 14.40
N GLY A 128 3.37 -3.40 14.82
CA GLY A 128 4.64 -3.03 14.17
C GLY A 128 4.85 -3.58 12.76
N LEU A 129 4.04 -4.55 12.29
CA LEU A 129 4.23 -5.15 10.97
C LEU A 129 4.04 -4.15 9.83
N TYR A 130 3.16 -3.15 9.99
CA TYR A 130 2.95 -2.14 8.96
C TYR A 130 4.21 -1.32 8.69
N VAL A 131 4.95 -0.95 9.74
CA VAL A 131 6.23 -0.24 9.61
C VAL A 131 7.24 -1.11 8.88
N LEU A 132 7.36 -2.40 9.25
CA LEU A 132 8.25 -3.34 8.57
C LEU A 132 7.91 -3.52 7.09
N TYR A 133 6.62 -3.53 6.74
CA TYR A 133 6.19 -3.61 5.34
C TYR A 133 6.51 -2.32 4.57
N MET A 134 6.32 -1.16 5.17
CA MET A 134 6.71 0.11 4.56
C MET A 134 8.23 0.25 4.44
N ASP A 135 9.00 -0.20 5.43
CA ASP A 135 10.47 -0.21 5.39
C ASP A 135 10.98 -1.08 4.24
N ARG A 136 10.31 -2.21 3.97
CA ARG A 136 10.60 -3.04 2.80
C ARG A 136 10.32 -2.30 1.49
N VAL A 137 9.19 -1.60 1.37
CA VAL A 137 8.91 -0.75 0.19
C VAL A 137 9.98 0.33 0.03
N ILE A 138 10.31 1.06 1.10
CA ILE A 138 11.33 2.11 1.08
C ILE A 138 12.70 1.54 0.70
N GLY A 139 13.09 0.39 1.27
CA GLY A 139 14.33 -0.29 0.94
C GLY A 139 14.42 -0.68 -0.54
N GLU A 140 13.30 -1.12 -1.12
CA GLU A 140 13.23 -1.41 -2.55
C GLU A 140 13.35 -0.15 -3.42
N VAL A 141 12.74 0.96 -3.01
CA VAL A 141 12.91 2.26 -3.68
C VAL A 141 14.35 2.72 -3.61
N VAL A 142 14.98 2.68 -2.44
CA VAL A 142 16.39 3.01 -2.22
C VAL A 142 17.28 2.19 -3.17
N ARG A 143 17.03 0.88 -3.24
CA ARG A 143 17.77 -0.04 -4.11
C ARG A 143 17.65 0.35 -5.58
N GLN A 144 16.47 0.73 -6.06
CA GLN A 144 16.23 1.10 -7.46
C GLN A 144 16.71 2.52 -7.80
N VAL A 145 16.46 3.51 -6.94
CA VAL A 145 16.95 4.89 -7.11
C VAL A 145 18.48 4.93 -7.17
N GLY A 146 19.15 4.10 -6.37
CA GLY A 146 20.61 3.95 -6.43
C GLY A 146 21.14 3.43 -7.78
N GLN A 147 20.33 2.66 -8.53
CA GLN A 147 20.73 2.08 -9.82
C GLN A 147 20.52 3.03 -11.00
N VAL A 148 19.58 3.98 -10.88
CA VAL A 148 19.16 4.83 -12.01
C VAL A 148 19.72 6.25 -11.85
N SER A 149 20.67 6.62 -12.70
CA SER A 149 21.32 7.94 -12.65
C SER A 149 20.35 9.12 -12.87
N SER A 150 19.21 8.92 -13.55
CA SER A 150 18.18 9.96 -13.69
C SER A 150 17.42 10.20 -12.37
N LEU A 151 17.22 9.16 -11.55
CA LEU A 151 16.58 9.27 -10.24
C LEU A 151 17.53 9.79 -9.15
N GLN A 152 18.84 9.78 -9.39
CA GLN A 152 19.79 10.44 -8.46
C GLN A 152 19.74 11.97 -8.55
N LYS A 153 19.01 12.55 -9.51
CA LYS A 153 18.80 13.99 -9.65
C LYS A 153 17.61 14.52 -8.85
N LEU A 154 16.97 13.67 -8.05
CA LEU A 154 15.85 14.06 -7.18
C LEU A 154 16.32 15.06 -6.11
N ASN A 155 15.36 15.79 -5.57
CA ASN A 155 15.60 16.72 -4.48
C ASN A 155 16.43 16.09 -3.35
N LEU A 156 17.56 16.73 -3.03
CA LEU A 156 18.52 16.29 -2.01
C LEU A 156 17.88 16.05 -0.65
N ASP A 157 16.91 16.85 -0.24
CA ASP A 157 16.23 16.68 1.05
C ASP A 157 15.41 15.38 1.07
N ILE A 158 14.79 15.02 -0.05
CA ILE A 158 14.04 13.77 -0.17
C ILE A 158 15.00 12.58 -0.14
N LEU A 159 16.10 12.65 -0.88
CA LEU A 159 17.13 11.61 -0.87
C LEU A 159 17.72 11.42 0.54
N ASN A 160 18.04 12.51 1.23
CA ASN A 160 18.56 12.45 2.60
C ASN A 160 17.58 11.78 3.56
N ASN A 161 16.26 12.01 3.41
CA ASN A 161 15.25 11.34 4.23
C ASN A 161 15.02 9.87 3.83
N LEU A 162 15.30 9.51 2.58
CA LEU A 162 15.14 8.16 2.05
C LEU A 162 16.31 7.24 2.45
N PHE A 163 17.54 7.77 2.51
CA PHE A 163 18.76 7.04 2.90
C PHE A 163 19.09 7.11 4.40
N ARG A 164 18.23 7.74 5.21
CA ARG A 164 18.40 7.85 6.66
C ARG A 164 17.83 6.64 7.38
#